data_AF-A0A509L413-F1
#
_entry.id   AF-A0A509L413-F1
#
_cell.length_a   1.000
_cell.length_b   1.000
_cell.length_c   1.000
_cell.angle_alpha   90.00
_cell.angle_beta   90.00
_cell.angle_gamma   90.00
#
_symmetry.space_group_name_H-M   'P 1'
#
loop_
_entity.id
_entity.type
_entity.pdbx_description
1 polymer ?
#
loop_
_entity_poly.entity_id
_entity_poly.type
_entity_poly.pdbx_seq_one_letter_code
_entity_poly.pdbx_strand_id
1 'polypeptide(L)' 'HNKGLSWRDMIEAFEKQILKKVMAEHLTQSKAAKILSINQSTIARKLEKYQLL' A
#
# COMPACT_ATOMS: atom_id res chain seq x y z
N HIS A 1 12.36 -26.30 5.60
CA HIS A 1 12.95 -25.01 6.00
C HIS A 1 11.80 -24.00 6.13
N ASN A 2 11.27 -23.78 7.33
CA ASN A 2 10.16 -22.84 7.54
C ASN A 2 10.78 -21.44 7.64
N LYS A 3 10.99 -20.77 6.50
CA LYS A 3 11.41 -19.37 6.50
C LYS A 3 10.18 -18.55 6.90
N GLY A 4 9.98 -18.38 8.21
CA GLY A 4 9.02 -17.43 8.73
C GLY A 4 9.25 -16.07 8.08
N LEU A 5 8.16 -15.37 7.74
CA LEU A 5 8.24 -14.03 7.15
C LEU A 5 9.02 -13.12 8.09
N SER A 6 9.95 -12.35 7.53
CA SER A 6 10.62 -11.32 8.31
C SER A 6 9.62 -10.24 8.74
N TRP A 7 9.96 -9.48 9.77
CA TRP A 7 9.16 -8.31 10.17
C TRP A 7 8.92 -7.34 9.02
N ARG A 8 9.89 -7.21 8.10
CA ARG A 8 9.72 -6.39 6.90
C ARG A 8 8.64 -6.96 5.99
N ASP A 9 8.68 -8.26 5.73
CA ASP A 9 7.70 -8.91 4.84
C ASP A 9 6.27 -8.80 5.41
N MET A 10 6.12 -8.92 6.73
CA MET A 10 4.83 -8.75 7.40
C MET A 10 4.30 -7.32 7.29
N ILE A 11 5.16 -6.31 7.48
CA ILE A 11 4.80 -4.91 7.28
C ILE A 11 4.42 -4.64 5.83
N GLU A 12 5.18 -5.15 4.86
CA GLU A 12 4.89 -4.98 3.43
C GLU A 12 3.56 -5.61 3.04
N ALA A 13 3.28 -6.82 3.55
CA ALA A 13 2.00 -7.48 3.32
C ALA A 13 0.83 -6.69 3.91
N PHE A 14 1.01 -6.09 5.09
CA PHE A 14 0.00 -5.26 5.73
C PHE A 14 -0.23 -3.94 4.98
N GLU A 15 0.85 -3.24 4.60
CA GLU A 15 0.75 -2.02 3.78
C GLU A 15 0.05 -2.28 2.45
N LYS A 16 0.37 -3.39 1.78
CA LYS A 16 -0.26 -3.79 0.52
C LYS A 16 -1.77 -3.99 0.69
N GLN A 17 -2.20 -4.60 1.79
CA GLN A 17 -3.62 -4.79 2.09
C GLN A 17 -4.35 -3.47 2.32
N ILE A 18 -3.76 -2.54 3.08
CA ILE A 18 -4.34 -1.20 3.30
C ILE A 18 -4.48 -0.47 1.96
N LEU A 19 -3.41 -0.42 1.16
CA LEU A 19 -3.45 0.28 -0.12
C LEU A 19 -4.47 -0.32 -1.07
N LYS A 20 -4.57 -1.65 -1.15
CA LYS A 20 -5.57 -2.34 -1.96
C LYS A 20 -6.99 -1.98 -1.53
N LYS A 21 -7.27 -1.95 -0.22
CA LYS A 21 -8.58 -1.59 0.32
C LYS A 21 -8.93 -0.12 0.03
N VAL A 22 -8.01 0.79 0.33
CA VAL A 22 -8.22 2.23 0.12
C VAL A 22 -8.41 2.55 -1.37
N MET A 23 -7.65 1.92 -2.28
CA MET A 23 -7.83 2.15 -3.72
C MET A 23 -9.12 1.52 -4.26
N ALA A 24 -9.60 0.43 -3.69
CA ALA A 24 -10.88 -0.18 -4.06
C ALA A 24 -12.07 0.70 -3.61
N GLU A 25 -11.98 1.32 -2.44
CA GLU A 25 -13.01 2.22 -1.90
C GLU A 25 -12.92 3.65 -2.49
N HIS A 26 -11.71 4.08 -2.88
CA HIS A 26 -11.44 5.43 -3.35
C HIS A 26 -10.70 5.41 -4.68
N LEU A 27 -11.42 5.82 -5.73
CA LEU A 27 -11.02 5.71 -7.13
C LEU A 27 -9.69 6.41 -7.52
N THR A 28 -9.16 7.31 -6.70
CA THR A 28 -7.97 8.11 -7.09
C THR A 28 -6.88 8.14 -6.02
N GLN A 29 -5.63 8.13 -6.49
CA GLN A 29 -4.44 8.23 -5.63
C GLN A 29 -4.44 9.50 -4.76
N SER A 30 -4.99 10.61 -5.26
CA SER A 30 -5.13 11.86 -4.50
C SER A 30 -6.10 11.72 -3.32
N LYS A 31 -7.22 10.99 -3.49
CA LYS A 31 -8.15 10.70 -2.39
C LYS A 31 -7.51 9.76 -1.37
N ALA A 32 -6.84 8.70 -1.83
CA ALA A 32 -6.10 7.78 -0.97
C ALA A 32 -5.04 8.50 -0.12
N ALA A 33 -4.31 9.43 -0.72
CA ALA A 33 -3.31 10.26 -0.05
C ALA A 33 -3.91 11.09 1.10
N LYS A 34 -5.07 11.72 0.87
CA LYS A 34 -5.79 12.48 1.91
C LYS A 34 -6.24 11.60 3.07
N ILE A 35 -6.79 10.42 2.77
CA ILE A 35 -7.33 9.50 3.79
C ILE A 35 -6.21 8.93 4.64
N LEU A 36 -5.12 8.51 4.01
CA LEU A 36 -3.94 7.99 4.71
C LEU A 36 -3.03 9.09 5.26
N SER A 37 -3.37 10.36 5.02
CA SER A 37 -2.61 11.54 5.46
C SER A 37 -1.12 11.46 5.08
N ILE A 38 -0.85 11.03 3.85
CA ILE A 38 0.50 10.95 3.27
C ILE A 38 0.54 11.60 1.89
N ASN A 39 1.74 11.89 1.40
CA ASN A 39 1.92 12.48 0.08
C ASN A 39 1.40 11.55 -1.02
N GLN A 40 0.75 12.12 -2.04
CA GLN A 40 0.31 11.38 -3.22
C GLN A 40 1.48 10.67 -3.94
N SER A 41 2.67 11.29 -3.96
CA SER A 41 3.87 10.66 -4.52
C SER A 41 4.28 9.38 -3.77
N THR A 42 4.05 9.32 -2.45
CA THR A 42 4.27 8.11 -1.65
C THR A 42 3.27 7.02 -2.02
N ILE A 43 2.00 7.38 -2.22
CA ILE A 43 0.97 6.45 -2.71
C ILE A 43 1.37 5.89 -4.07
N ALA A 44 1.71 6.75 -5.03
CA ALA A 44 2.10 6.34 -6.38
C ALA A 44 3.25 5.34 -6.36
N ARG A 45 4.34 5.65 -5.63
CA ARG A 45 5.51 4.76 -5.49
C ARG A 45 5.16 3.43 -4.84
N LYS A 46 4.28 3.41 -3.84
CA LYS A 46 3.89 2.15 -3.17
C LYS A 46 2.95 1.32 -4.04
N LEU A 47 2.07 1.94 -4.83
CA LEU A 47 1.21 1.22 -5.77
C LEU A 47 2.02 0.55 -6.88
N GLU A 48 3.00 1.27 -7.44
CA GLU A 48 3.95 0.72 -8.42
C GLU A 48 4.77 -0.43 -7.81
N LYS A 49 5.35 -0.23 -6.62
CA LYS A 49 6.10 -1.26 -5.89
C LYS A 49 5.27 -2.54 -5.71
N TYR A 50 3.98 -2.41 -5.38
CA TYR A 50 3.11 -3.55 -5.11
C TYR A 50 2.34 -4.05 -6.33
N GLN A 51 2.61 -3.49 -7.52
CA GLN A 51 1.96 -3.81 -8.80
C GLN A 51 0.44 -3.73 -8.71
N LEU A 52 -0.06 -2.67 -8.08
CA LEU A 52 -1.49 -2.42 -7.91
C LEU A 52 -2.05 -1.46 -8.96
N LEU A 53 -1.18 -0.70 -9.65
CA LEU A 53 -1.44 0.24 -10.73
C LEU A 53 -0.17 0.45 -11.55
#